data_AF-A0A9D6B470-F1
#
_entry.id   AF-A0A9D6B470-F1
#
_cell.length_a   1.000
_cell.length_b   1.000
_cell.length_c   1.000
_cell.angle_alpha   90.00
_cell.angle_beta   90.00
_cell.angle_gamma   90.00
#
_symmetry.space_group_name_H-M   'P 1'
#
loop_
_entity.id
_entity.type
_entity.pdbx_description
1 polymer ?
#
loop_
_entity_poly.entity_id
_entity_poly.type
_entity_poly.pdbx_seq_one_letter_code
_entity_poly.pdbx_strand_id
1 'polypeptide(L)'
;MAKQKPNKARTYARNRPVVSRKGIENVFEPDGVYLFKLIVVTLAGLMWLRLVEPILIGGIVPIGAFPAGSIVALALIAWLEKAQFNRKILYAVLVVVTIIGFFLDAGIII
;
A
#
# COMPACT_ATOMS: atom_id res chain seq x y z
N MET A 1 -54.30 24.86 -37.35
CA MET A 1 -53.63 23.64 -36.82
C MET A 1 -52.24 24.02 -36.32
N ALA A 2 -52.01 23.97 -35.00
CA ALA A 2 -50.71 24.29 -34.42
C ALA A 2 -49.75 23.10 -34.56
N LYS A 3 -48.58 23.34 -35.16
CA LYS A 3 -47.55 22.33 -35.44
C LYS A 3 -46.87 21.91 -34.12
N GLN A 4 -47.10 20.69 -33.65
CA GLN A 4 -46.43 20.14 -32.47
C GLN A 4 -44.93 19.98 -32.75
N LYS A 5 -44.07 20.59 -31.90
CA LYS A 5 -42.61 20.44 -32.00
C LYS A 5 -42.21 19.03 -31.54
N PRO A 6 -41.28 18.36 -32.24
CA PRO A 6 -40.86 17.00 -31.87
C PRO A 6 -40.17 17.01 -30.50
N ASN A 7 -40.62 16.10 -29.63
CA ASN A 7 -40.09 15.91 -28.29
C ASN A 7 -38.67 15.31 -28.40
N LYS A 8 -37.63 16.16 -28.26
CA LYS A 8 -36.24 15.70 -28.30
C LYS A 8 -36.01 14.72 -27.15
N ALA A 9 -35.65 13.49 -27.50
CA ALA A 9 -35.24 12.48 -26.53
C ALA A 9 -34.14 13.08 -25.64
N ARG A 10 -34.40 13.12 -24.33
CA ARG A 10 -33.42 13.58 -23.34
C ARG A 10 -32.27 12.57 -23.38
N THR A 11 -31.16 12.94 -24.01
CA THR A 11 -29.90 12.19 -23.91
C THR A 11 -29.53 12.18 -22.43
N TYR A 12 -29.86 11.10 -21.73
CA TYR A 12 -29.38 10.87 -20.37
C TYR A 12 -27.87 10.91 -20.46
N ALA A 13 -27.27 11.92 -19.85
CA ALA A 13 -25.84 12.04 -19.70
C ALA A 13 -25.36 10.79 -18.96
N ARG A 14 -24.93 9.80 -19.75
CA ARG A 14 -24.29 8.54 -19.34
C ARG A 14 -22.86 8.78 -18.85
N ASN A 15 -22.55 10.02 -18.44
CA ASN A 15 -21.32 10.38 -17.76
C ASN A 15 -21.66 10.55 -16.29
N ARG A 16 -21.98 9.43 -15.62
CA ARG A 16 -21.74 9.37 -14.18
C ARG A 16 -20.23 9.55 -14.04
N PRO A 17 -19.72 10.66 -13.46
CA PRO A 17 -18.30 10.77 -13.26
C PRO A 17 -17.88 9.60 -12.36
N VAL A 18 -16.86 8.87 -12.79
CA VAL A 18 -16.24 7.74 -12.06
C VAL A 18 -15.75 8.20 -10.68
N VAL A 19 -15.65 9.51 -10.47
CA VAL A 19 -15.20 10.17 -9.26
C VAL A 19 -16.33 11.06 -8.74
N SER A 20 -16.58 11.03 -7.42
CA SER A 20 -17.53 11.95 -6.79
C SER A 20 -17.11 13.41 -7.07
N ARG A 21 -18.06 14.35 -7.09
CA ARG A 21 -17.75 15.79 -7.28
C ARG A 21 -16.73 16.34 -6.26
N LYS A 22 -16.44 15.61 -5.18
CA LYS A 22 -15.45 15.96 -4.16
C LYS A 22 -14.05 15.39 -4.42
N GLY A 23 -13.82 14.66 -5.51
CA GLY A 23 -12.51 14.03 -5.77
C GLY A 23 -12.18 12.86 -4.85
N ILE A 24 -13.11 12.45 -3.99
CA ILE A 24 -12.94 11.34 -3.07
C ILE A 24 -13.25 10.06 -3.83
N GLU A 25 -12.31 9.13 -3.82
CA GLU A 25 -12.54 7.78 -4.32
C GLU A 25 -13.66 7.12 -3.49
N ASN A 26 -14.64 6.51 -4.16
CA ASN A 26 -15.75 5.80 -3.49
C ASN A 26 -15.29 4.45 -2.93
N VAL A 27 -14.07 4.36 -2.39
CA VAL A 27 -13.57 3.17 -1.73
C VAL A 27 -14.04 3.25 -0.28
N PHE A 28 -15.17 2.59 -0.01
CA PHE A 28 -15.67 2.44 1.34
C PHE A 28 -14.97 1.22 1.97
N GLU A 29 -13.89 1.47 2.70
CA GLU A 29 -13.23 0.49 3.54
C GLU A 29 -13.53 0.83 5.01
N PRO A 30 -14.00 -0.12 5.84
CA PRO A 30 -14.23 0.15 7.25
C PRO A 30 -12.90 0.44 7.97
N ASP A 31 -12.92 1.43 8.87
CA ASP A 31 -11.73 1.92 9.59
C ASP A 31 -10.93 0.80 10.28
N GLY A 32 -11.61 -0.21 10.83
CA GLY A 32 -10.97 -1.34 11.50
C GLY A 32 -10.13 -2.21 10.56
N VAL A 33 -10.57 -2.40 9.31
CA VAL A 33 -9.81 -3.17 8.32
C VAL A 33 -8.58 -2.39 7.88
N TYR A 34 -8.72 -1.08 7.69
CA TYR A 34 -7.59 -0.21 7.36
C TYR A 34 -6.55 -0.17 8.49
N LEU A 35 -7.01 -0.05 9.74
CA LEU A 35 -6.14 -0.14 10.92
C LEU A 35 -5.40 -1.49 10.98
N PHE A 36 -6.10 -2.60 10.72
CA PHE A 36 -5.48 -3.91 10.69
C PHE A 36 -4.39 -4.00 9.61
N LYS A 37 -4.63 -3.47 8.41
CA LYS A 37 -3.59 -3.39 7.36
C LYS A 37 -2.35 -2.63 7.84
N LEU A 38 -2.53 -1.49 8.51
CA LEU A 38 -1.42 -0.72 9.07
C LEU A 38 -0.62 -1.53 10.10
N ILE A 39 -1.30 -2.26 10.99
CA ILE A 39 -0.64 -3.13 11.98
C ILE A 39 0.16 -4.23 11.28
N VAL A 40 -0.44 -4.94 10.32
CA VAL A 40 0.24 -6.03 9.59
C VAL A 40 1.46 -5.49 8.84
N VAL A 41 1.34 -4.35 8.16
CA VAL A 41 2.46 -3.72 7.46
C VAL A 41 3.57 -3.28 8.41
N THR A 42 3.20 -2.76 9.58
CA THR A 42 4.16 -2.38 10.63
C THR A 42 4.91 -3.60 11.15
N LEU A 43 4.22 -4.68 11.50
CA LEU A 43 4.84 -5.91 11.97
C LEU A 43 5.77 -6.51 10.90
N ALA A 44 5.33 -6.56 9.64
CA ALA A 44 6.15 -7.06 8.55
C ALA A 44 7.40 -6.19 8.30
N GLY A 45 7.31 -4.87 8.43
CA GLY A 45 8.46 -3.96 8.34
C GLY A 45 9.51 -4.17 9.44
N LEU A 46 9.10 -4.68 10.60
CA LEU A 46 10.01 -5.03 11.71
C LEU A 46 10.66 -6.41 11.54
N MET A 47 10.16 -7.26 10.64
CA MET A 47 10.71 -8.61 10.43
C MET A 47 11.97 -8.58 9.55
N TRP A 48 13.10 -8.30 10.21
CA TRP A 48 14.43 -8.45 9.63
C TRP A 48 14.95 -9.87 9.84
N LEU A 49 15.69 -10.39 8.87
CA LEU A 49 16.55 -11.55 9.04
C LEU A 49 17.95 -11.04 9.35
N ARG A 50 18.48 -11.39 10.52
CA ARG A 50 19.82 -10.99 10.95
C ARG A 50 20.69 -12.24 11.02
N LEU A 51 21.88 -12.16 10.46
CA LEU A 51 22.85 -13.25 10.43
C LEU A 51 23.81 -13.07 11.61
N VAL A 52 24.03 -14.13 12.38
CA VAL A 52 25.02 -14.13 13.48
C VAL A 52 26.42 -13.87 12.93
N GLU A 53 26.77 -14.54 11.84
CA GLU A 53 28.02 -14.35 11.13
C GLU A 53 27.76 -13.58 9.82
N PRO A 54 28.28 -12.35 9.66
CA PRO A 54 28.01 -11.55 8.48
C PRO A 54 28.68 -12.16 7.24
N ILE A 55 27.92 -12.27 6.15
CA ILE A 55 28.43 -12.75 4.86
C ILE A 55 29.20 -11.60 4.19
N LEU A 56 30.45 -11.83 3.82
CA LEU A 56 31.27 -10.85 3.11
C LEU A 56 31.00 -10.94 1.60
N ILE A 57 30.36 -9.93 1.03
CA ILE A 57 30.27 -9.79 -0.43
C ILE A 57 31.56 -9.16 -0.94
N GLY A 58 32.24 -9.85 -1.86
CA GLY A 58 33.50 -9.37 -2.46
C GLY A 58 34.65 -9.21 -1.47
N GLY A 59 34.57 -9.82 -0.28
CA GLY A 59 35.57 -9.73 0.77
C GLY A 59 35.61 -8.40 1.54
N ILE A 60 34.73 -7.44 1.24
CA ILE A 60 34.80 -6.07 1.76
C ILE A 60 33.51 -5.63 2.46
N VAL A 61 32.34 -6.03 1.95
CA VAL A 61 31.04 -5.56 2.48
C VAL A 61 30.40 -6.65 3.34
N PRO A 62 30.38 -6.50 4.69
CA PRO A 62 29.65 -7.41 5.56
C PRO A 62 28.15 -7.15 5.42
N ILE A 63 27.41 -8.15 4.94
CA ILE A 63 25.95 -8.16 4.96
C ILE A 63 25.51 -9.07 6.10
N GLY A 64 25.08 -8.44 7.19
CA GLY A 64 24.57 -9.12 8.38
C GLY A 64 23.05 -9.01 8.57
N ALA A 65 22.34 -8.27 7.74
CA ALA A 65 20.90 -8.07 7.89
C ALA A 65 20.19 -7.92 6.55
N PHE A 66 19.02 -8.55 6.43
CA PHE A 66 18.18 -8.54 5.24
C PHE A 66 16.72 -8.26 5.63
N PRO A 67 16.06 -7.24 5.06
CA PRO A 67 14.70 -6.86 5.45
C PRO A 67 13.66 -7.72 4.72
N ALA A 68 13.66 -9.03 5.00
CA ALA A 68 12.81 -9.99 4.30
C ALA A 68 11.31 -9.64 4.42
N GLY A 69 10.86 -9.30 5.62
CA GLY A 69 9.45 -8.99 5.86
C GLY A 69 8.97 -7.77 5.10
N SER A 70 9.83 -6.75 4.93
CA SER A 70 9.44 -5.56 4.19
C SER A 70 9.34 -5.81 2.68
N ILE A 71 10.22 -6.64 2.12
CA ILE A 71 10.16 -7.03 0.70
C ILE A 71 8.86 -7.80 0.42
N VAL A 72 8.51 -8.75 1.30
CA VAL A 72 7.27 -9.50 1.20
C VAL A 72 6.06 -8.58 1.33
N ALA A 73 6.04 -7.68 2.32
CA ALA A 73 4.95 -6.72 2.50
C ALA A 73 4.80 -5.79 1.30
N LEU A 74 5.89 -5.31 0.72
CA LEU A 74 5.86 -4.46 -0.47
C LEU A 74 5.21 -5.17 -1.65
N ALA A 75 5.56 -6.44 -1.89
CA ALA A 75 4.94 -7.26 -2.93
C ALA A 75 3.44 -7.49 -2.66
N LEU A 76 3.07 -7.80 -1.41
CA LEU A 76 1.67 -8.02 -1.01
C LEU A 76 0.84 -6.74 -1.18
N ILE A 77 1.35 -5.59 -0.76
CA ILE A 77 0.67 -4.31 -0.94
C ILE A 77 0.47 -4.01 -2.43
N ALA A 78 1.51 -4.22 -3.26
CA ALA A 78 1.42 -3.99 -4.70
C ALA A 78 0.39 -4.90 -5.38
N TRP A 79 0.20 -6.12 -4.88
CA TRP A 79 -0.72 -7.09 -5.46
C TRP A 79 -2.17 -6.95 -4.96
N LEU A 80 -2.36 -6.71 -3.66
CA LEU A 80 -3.68 -6.74 -3.02
C LEU A 80 -4.36 -5.35 -2.96
N GLU A 81 -3.58 -4.26 -2.80
CA GLU A 81 -4.14 -2.93 -2.56
C GLU A 81 -4.44 -2.19 -3.87
N LYS A 82 -5.72 -2.18 -4.25
CA LYS A 82 -6.20 -1.52 -5.48
C LYS A 82 -6.31 0.00 -5.31
N ALA A 83 -6.67 0.48 -4.12
CA ALA A 83 -6.84 1.90 -3.84
C ALA A 83 -5.49 2.62 -3.81
N GLN A 84 -5.34 3.65 -4.64
CA GLN A 84 -4.06 4.33 -4.84
C GLN A 84 -3.62 5.09 -3.59
N PHE A 85 -4.57 5.68 -2.86
CA PHE A 85 -4.28 6.44 -1.66
C PHE A 85 -3.82 5.53 -0.51
N ASN A 86 -4.58 4.47 -0.23
CA ASN A 86 -4.21 3.45 0.77
C ASN A 86 -2.81 2.91 0.49
N ARG A 87 -2.54 2.54 -0.77
CA ARG A 87 -1.25 1.99 -1.15
C ARG A 87 -0.08 2.93 -0.87
N LYS A 88 -0.24 4.24 -1.12
CA LYS A 88 0.79 5.25 -0.82
C LYS A 88 1.07 5.35 0.69
N ILE A 89 0.01 5.33 1.51
CA ILE A 89 0.17 5.37 2.97
C ILE A 89 0.83 4.10 3.48
N LEU A 90 0.40 2.92 3.02
CA LEU A 90 1.00 1.65 3.41
C LEU A 90 2.49 1.58 3.03
N TYR A 91 2.87 2.07 1.85
CA TYR A 91 4.29 2.18 1.47
C TYR A 91 5.07 3.14 2.38
N ALA A 92 4.51 4.31 2.69
CA ALA A 92 5.17 5.27 3.57
C ALA A 92 5.42 4.67 4.96
N VAL A 93 4.40 4.02 5.54
CA VAL A 93 4.50 3.33 6.83
C VAL A 93 5.54 2.22 6.75
N LEU A 94 5.50 1.37 5.73
CA LEU A 94 6.45 0.28 5.55
C LEU A 94 7.89 0.78 5.52
N VAL A 95 8.18 1.82 4.74
CA VAL A 95 9.53 2.40 4.61
C VAL A 95 10.01 2.95 5.95
N VAL A 96 9.19 3.76 6.61
CA VAL A 96 9.55 4.36 7.91
C VAL A 96 9.84 3.28 8.95
N VAL A 97 8.96 2.28 9.07
CA VAL A 97 9.11 1.19 10.03
C VAL A 97 10.31 0.32 9.70
N THR A 98 10.59 0.06 8.42
CA THR A 98 11.77 -0.71 8.01
C THR A 98 13.06 0.01 8.40
N ILE A 99 13.15 1.32 8.14
CA ILE A 99 14.30 2.14 8.54
C ILE A 99 14.48 2.15 10.06
N ILE A 100 13.40 2.32 10.81
CA ILE A 100 13.45 2.27 12.28
C ILE A 100 13.87 0.87 12.75
N GLY A 101 13.30 -0.18 12.16
CA GLY A 101 13.59 -1.59 12.45
C GLY A 101 15.04 -1.99 12.21
N PHE A 102 15.74 -1.31 11.29
CA PHE A 102 17.17 -1.51 11.07
C PHE A 102 18.02 -1.24 12.33
N PHE A 103 17.62 -0.25 13.15
CA PHE A 103 18.34 0.13 14.37
C PHE A 103 17.88 -0.64 15.61
N LEU A 104 16.78 -1.38 15.52
CA LEU A 104 16.27 -2.22 16.59
C LEU A 104 16.84 -3.63 16.48
N ASP A 105 17.12 -4.27 17.60
CA ASP A 105 17.38 -5.71 17.66
C ASP A 105 16.06 -6.50 17.57
N ALA A 106 15.25 -6.14 16.57
CA ALA A 106 13.99 -6.78 16.25
C ALA A 106 14.19 -7.58 14.96
N GLY A 107 13.76 -8.84 14.97
CA GLY A 107 13.91 -9.73 13.83
C GLY A 107 14.14 -11.19 14.24
N ILE A 108 14.39 -12.01 13.24
CA ILE A 108 14.78 -13.41 13.40
C ILE A 108 16.29 -13.48 13.20
N ILE A 109 16.99 -13.98 14.21
CA ILE A 109 18.43 -14.21 14.17
C ILE A 109 18.64 -15.65 13.68
N ILE A 110 19.46 -15.80 12.64
CA ILE A 110 19.80 -17.08 12.00
C ILE A 110 21.33 -17.23 11.96
#